data_AF-A0AB35ILQ6-F1
#
_entry.id   AF-A0AB35ILQ6-F1
#
_cell.length_a   1.000
_cell.length_b   1.000
_cell.length_c   1.000
_cell.angle_alpha   90.00
_cell.angle_beta   90.00
_cell.angle_gamma   90.00
#
_symmetry.space_group_name_H-M   'P 1'
#
loop_
_entity.id
_entity.type
_entity.pdbx_description
1 polymer ?
#
loop_
_entity_poly.entity_id
_entity_poly.type
_entity_poly.pdbx_seq_one_letter_code
_entity_poly.pdbx_strand_id
1 'polypeptide(L)'
;MLEKHVQKNTVYRFGGDEFIILIHHDAKQQIKAVVTAIQTELSKQTDEKLSISIGFAVYDPKIDHDLKDTFKRADAKMYTNKKLNKEKNKFED
;
A
#
# COMPACT_ATOMS: atom_id res chain seq x y z
N MET A 1 -1.36 -0.35 14.22
CA MET A 1 -0.14 -0.26 13.38
C MET A 1 -0.30 0.82 12.30
N LEU A 2 -1.34 0.75 11.47
CA LEU A 2 -1.58 1.72 10.39
C LEU A 2 -1.93 3.11 10.92
N GLU A 3 -2.87 3.24 11.87
CA GLU A 3 -3.33 4.55 12.37
C GLU A 3 -2.22 5.43 12.99
N LYS A 4 -1.19 4.83 13.59
CA LYS A 4 -0.10 5.57 14.26
C LYS A 4 0.87 6.26 13.30
N HIS A 5 0.96 5.81 12.04
CA HIS A 5 1.95 6.28 11.06
C HIS A 5 1.37 7.28 10.04
N VAL A 6 0.11 7.69 10.22
CA VAL A 6 -0.72 8.28 9.16
C VAL A 6 -1.25 9.65 9.63
N GLN A 7 -0.47 10.43 10.39
CA GLN A 7 -0.90 11.64 11.13
C GLN A 7 -1.54 12.81 10.34
N LYS A 8 -1.76 12.71 9.02
CA LYS A 8 -2.59 13.63 8.21
C LYS A 8 -3.44 12.93 7.13
N ASN A 9 -3.42 11.61 7.12
CA ASN A 9 -3.94 10.78 6.06
C ASN A 9 -5.07 9.92 6.67
N THR A 10 -6.03 9.48 5.86
CA THR A 10 -7.17 8.72 6.39
C THR A 10 -7.03 7.26 6.02
N VAL A 11 -7.09 6.37 7.03
CA VAL A 11 -7.08 4.92 6.81
C VAL A 11 -8.52 4.42 6.79
N TYR A 12 -8.85 3.61 5.80
CA TYR A 12 -10.14 2.94 5.68
C TYR A 12 -9.91 1.43 5.60
N ARG A 13 -10.74 0.65 6.30
CA ARG A 13 -10.82 -0.80 6.08
C ARG A 13 -11.79 -1.04 4.93
N PHE A 14 -11.32 -1.65 3.86
CA PHE A 14 -12.13 -1.88 2.66
C PHE A 14 -12.92 -3.19 2.75
N GLY A 15 -12.27 -4.26 3.22
CA GLY A 15 -12.89 -5.57 3.45
C GLY A 15 -11.86 -6.57 3.97
N GLY A 16 -12.26 -7.56 4.78
CA GLY A 16 -11.33 -8.57 5.29
C GLY A 16 -10.07 -7.98 5.92
N ASP A 17 -8.91 -8.27 5.32
CA ASP A 17 -7.57 -7.78 5.63
C ASP A 17 -7.07 -6.63 4.70
N GLU A 18 -7.94 -6.09 3.86
CA GLU A 18 -7.64 -5.01 2.91
C GLU A 18 -7.85 -3.62 3.52
N PHE A 19 -6.83 -2.77 3.37
CA PHE A 19 -6.81 -1.40 3.89
C PHE A 19 -6.46 -0.41 2.79
N ILE A 20 -7.09 0.77 2.82
CA ILE A 20 -6.83 1.89 1.93
C ILE A 20 -6.30 3.05 2.77
N ILE A 21 -5.23 3.69 2.30
CA ILE A 21 -4.70 4.92 2.89
C ILE A 21 -4.90 6.06 1.88
N LEU A 22 -5.77 7.01 2.22
CA LEU A 22 -5.98 8.21 1.43
C LEU A 22 -5.03 9.31 1.91
N ILE A 23 -4.19 9.80 0.99
CA ILE A 23 -3.16 10.80 1.27
C ILE A 23 -3.50 12.10 0.56
N HIS A 24 -3.63 13.18 1.33
CA HIS A 24 -3.93 14.53 0.81
C HIS A 24 -2.67 15.38 0.76
N HIS A 25 -2.47 16.09 -0.37
CA HIS A 25 -1.32 16.98 -0.62
C HIS A 25 0.06 16.27 -0.52
N ASP A 26 1.09 16.78 -1.21
CA ASP A 26 2.47 16.25 -1.18
C ASP A 26 2.60 14.71 -1.35
N ALA A 27 1.69 14.14 -2.15
CA ALA A 27 1.41 12.71 -2.13
C ALA A 27 2.64 11.83 -2.40
N LYS A 28 3.53 12.23 -3.31
CA LYS A 28 4.70 11.40 -3.66
C LYS A 28 5.66 11.19 -2.49
N GLN A 29 5.99 12.24 -1.74
CA GLN A 29 6.93 12.14 -0.62
C GLN A 29 6.27 11.43 0.57
N GLN A 30 5.00 11.76 0.85
CA GLN A 30 4.23 11.13 1.92
C GLN A 30 3.99 9.64 1.67
N ILE A 31 3.65 9.23 0.44
CA ILE A 31 3.49 7.82 0.07
C ILE A 31 4.77 7.05 0.40
N LYS A 32 5.94 7.56 0.00
CA LYS A 32 7.21 6.89 0.27
C LYS A 32 7.44 6.74 1.77
N ALA A 33 7.21 7.80 2.56
CA ALA A 33 7.35 7.76 4.00
C ALA A 33 6.42 6.73 4.67
N VAL A 34 5.14 6.69 4.24
CA VAL A 34 4.15 5.72 4.75
C VAL A 34 4.55 4.29 4.39
N VAL A 35 4.96 4.03 3.14
CA VAL A 35 5.40 2.70 2.71
C VAL A 35 6.62 2.24 3.51
N THR A 36 7.62 3.10 3.67
CA THR A 36 8.80 2.80 4.50
C THR A 36 8.42 2.52 5.95
N ALA A 37 7.55 3.34 6.55
CA ALA A 37 7.11 3.14 7.93
C ALA A 37 6.39 1.79 8.12
N ILE A 38 5.50 1.42 7.20
CA ILE A 38 4.82 0.11 7.22
C ILE A 38 5.85 -1.02 7.12
N GLN A 39 6.79 -0.93 6.17
CA GLN A 39 7.82 -1.96 5.99
C GLN A 39 8.75 -2.10 7.20
N THR A 40 9.18 -0.98 7.79
CA THR A 40 10.01 -0.98 9.01
C THR A 40 9.27 -1.57 10.20
N GLU A 41 7.97 -1.34 10.33
CA GLU A 41 7.20 -1.91 11.41
C GLU A 41 6.90 -3.40 11.17
N LEU A 42 6.73 -3.83 9.92
CA LEU A 42 6.67 -5.25 9.55
C LEU A 42 7.96 -5.98 9.86
N SER A 43 9.13 -5.38 9.59
CA SER A 43 10.42 -6.04 9.85
C SER A 43 10.72 -6.27 11.34
N LYS A 44 9.98 -5.60 12.24
CA LYS A 44 10.08 -5.84 13.69
C LYS A 44 9.19 -6.99 14.16
N GLN A 45 8.23 -7.43 13.33
CA GLN A 45 7.39 -8.58 13.64
C GLN A 45 8.22 -9.84 13.45
N THR A 46 8.16 -10.74 14.43
CA THR A 46 8.87 -12.03 14.39
C THR A 46 8.06 -13.12 13.69
N ASP A 47 6.84 -12.82 13.24
CA ASP A 47 6.00 -13.77 12.52
C ASP A 47 6.34 -13.75 11.03
N GLU A 48 7.19 -14.69 10.61
CA GLU A 48 7.62 -14.85 9.20
C GLU A 48 6.46 -15.12 8.25
N LYS A 49 5.26 -15.44 8.75
CA LYS A 49 4.07 -15.71 7.93
C LYS A 49 3.32 -14.44 7.55
N LEU A 50 3.59 -13.30 8.18
CA LEU A 50 2.90 -12.06 7.88
C LEU A 50 3.60 -11.30 6.75
N SER A 51 3.02 -11.34 5.55
CA SER A 51 3.44 -10.53 4.42
C SER A 51 2.34 -9.55 4.00
N ILE A 52 2.72 -8.35 3.60
CA ILE A 52 1.80 -7.34 3.08
C ILE A 52 2.17 -7.02 1.63
N SER A 53 1.17 -6.93 0.77
CA SER A 53 1.32 -6.42 -0.59
C SER A 53 0.80 -4.99 -0.64
N ILE A 54 1.58 -4.07 -1.22
CA ILE A 54 1.24 -2.65 -1.23
C ILE A 54 1.24 -2.14 -2.67
N GLY A 55 0.15 -1.48 -3.06
CA GLY A 55 0.03 -0.75 -4.32
C GLY A 55 -0.42 0.69 -4.06
N PHE A 56 0.10 1.63 -4.86
CA PHE A 56 -0.25 3.04 -4.72
C PHE A 56 -0.33 3.76 -6.08
N ALA A 57 -1.16 4.78 -6.12
CA ALA A 57 -1.30 5.67 -7.25
C ALA A 57 -1.52 7.10 -6.73
N VAL A 58 -0.93 8.07 -7.44
CA VAL A 58 -1.24 9.49 -7.26
C VAL A 58 -2.25 9.86 -8.33
N TYR A 59 -3.29 10.61 -7.97
CA TYR A 59 -4.28 11.12 -8.92
C TYR A 59 -3.58 11.89 -10.03
N ASP A 60 -3.91 11.56 -11.28
CA ASP A 60 -3.39 12.24 -12.47
C ASP A 60 -4.55 12.63 -13.38
N PRO A 61 -4.88 13.93 -13.52
CA PRO A 61 -6.03 14.40 -14.30
C PRO A 61 -5.93 14.09 -15.79
N LYS A 62 -4.77 13.63 -16.30
CA LYS A 62 -4.62 13.22 -17.70
C LYS A 62 -5.14 11.81 -17.98
N ILE A 63 -5.21 10.97 -16.95
CA ILE A 63 -5.54 9.54 -17.08
C ILE A 63 -6.62 9.06 -16.12
N ASP A 64 -6.92 9.82 -15.06
CA ASP A 64 -7.99 9.52 -14.11
C ASP A 64 -9.17 10.48 -14.33
N HIS A 65 -10.37 9.92 -14.53
CA HIS A 65 -11.60 10.72 -14.56
C HIS A 65 -12.10 11.06 -13.15
N ASP A 66 -11.87 10.15 -12.21
CA ASP A 66 -12.31 10.24 -10.84
C ASP A 66 -11.37 9.45 -9.89
N LEU A 67 -11.71 9.45 -8.60
CA LEU A 67 -10.97 8.69 -7.59
C LEU A 67 -11.01 7.17 -7.84
N LYS A 68 -12.04 6.66 -8.52
CA LYS A 68 -12.19 5.23 -8.82
C LYS A 68 -11.11 4.77 -9.79
N ASP A 69 -10.73 5.59 -10.76
CA ASP A 69 -9.63 5.29 -11.67
C ASP A 69 -8.27 5.27 -10.97
N THR A 70 -8.01 6.23 -10.07
CA THR A 70 -6.81 6.21 -9.21
C THR A 70 -6.78 4.94 -8.34
N PHE A 71 -7.92 4.56 -7.75
CA PHE A 71 -8.05 3.36 -6.95
C PHE A 71 -7.74 2.09 -7.75
N LYS A 72 -8.32 1.92 -8.96
CA LYS A 72 -8.03 0.77 -9.84
C LYS A 72 -6.54 0.65 -10.15
N ARG A 73 -5.84 1.77 -10.39
CA ARG A 73 -4.39 1.76 -10.64
C ARG A 73 -3.59 1.35 -9.40
N ALA A 74 -3.99 1.79 -8.22
CA ALA A 74 -3.36 1.37 -6.97
C ALA A 74 -3.57 -0.13 -6.72
N ASP A 75 -4.79 -0.63 -6.92
CA ASP A 75 -5.15 -2.05 -6.78
C ASP A 75 -4.39 -2.95 -7.77
N ALA A 76 -4.33 -2.57 -9.05
CA ALA A 76 -3.57 -3.32 -10.05
C ALA A 76 -2.07 -3.45 -9.70
N LYS A 77 -1.49 -2.40 -9.10
CA LYS A 77 -0.11 -2.42 -8.62
C LYS A 77 0.06 -3.29 -7.37
N MET A 78 -0.91 -3.29 -6.46
CA MET A 78 -0.92 -4.19 -5.30
C MET A 78 -0.95 -5.64 -5.77
N TYR A 79 -1.80 -5.97 -6.73
CA TYR A 79 -1.90 -7.32 -7.28
C TYR A 79 -0.59 -7.76 -7.97
N THR A 80 0.05 -6.86 -8.71
CA THR A 80 1.39 -7.09 -9.26
C THR A 80 2.41 -7.36 -8.15
N ASN A 81 2.42 -6.54 -7.09
CA ASN A 81 3.32 -6.76 -5.96
C ASN A 81 3.05 -8.09 -5.23
N LYS A 82 1.78 -8.48 -5.08
CA LYS A 82 1.38 -9.78 -4.51
C LYS A 82 1.91 -10.96 -5.32
N LYS A 83 1.87 -10.87 -6.65
CA LYS A 83 2.45 -11.88 -7.55
C LYS A 83 3.96 -11.98 -7.38
N LEU A 84 4.66 -10.84 -7.40
CA LEU A 84 6.12 -10.79 -7.22
C LEU A 84 6.56 -11.35 -5.87
N ASN A 85 5.84 -11.05 -4.79
CA ASN A 85 6.16 -11.58 -3.46
C ASN A 85 5.95 -13.10 -3.39
N LYS A 86 4.88 -13.62 -4.03
CA LYS A 86 4.68 -15.08 -4.14
C LYS A 86 5.76 -15.77 -4.96
N GLU A 87 6.25 -15.12 -6.02
CA GLU A 87 7.35 -15.65 -6.83
C GLU A 87 8.65 -15.69 -6.03
N LYS A 88 9.02 -14.62 -5.32
CA LYS A 88 10.21 -14.60 -4.47
C LYS A 88 10.21 -15.72 -3.42
N ASN A 89 9.09 -15.89 -2.72
CA ASN A 89 8.99 -16.92 -1.69
C ASN A 89 9.09 -18.35 -2.26
N LYS A 90 8.80 -18.57 -3.55
CA LYS A 90 8.98 -19.88 -4.21
C LYS A 90 10.44 -20.21 -4.55
N PHE A 91 11.33 -19.23 -4.57
CA PHE A 91 12.77 -19.42 -4.85
C PHE A 91 13.60 -19.46 -3.57
N GLU A 92 12.99 -19.23 -2.40
CA GLU A 92 13.61 -19.31 -1.08
C GLU A 92 13.27 -20.62 -0.34
N ASP A 93 12.39 -21.45 -0.92
CA ASP A 93 12.13 -22.86 -0.57
C ASP A 93 13.00 -23.81 -1.42
#